data_AF-A0A9E1YW59-F1
#
_entry.id   AF-A0A9E1YW59-F1
#
_cell.length_a   1.000
_cell.length_b   1.000
_cell.length_c   1.000
_cell.angle_alpha   90.00
_cell.angle_beta   90.00
_cell.angle_gamma   90.00
#
_symmetry.space_group_name_H-M   'P 1'
#
loop_
_entity.id
_entity.type
_entity.pdbx_description
1 polymer ?
#
loop_
_entity_poly.entity_id
_entity_poly.type
_entity_poly.pdbx_seq_one_letter_code
_entity_poly.pdbx_strand_id
1 'polypeptide(L)'
;MKPQILHDSKQGLWLCYRHVETNHYWWSTLQNNPVIGRVIKNKYMYRLISILLLIVLFGCSHAPETGRSQFIAISQSQELQLGNDAYAEVLQEESIVTSGPQFEMVQRVGEKVATAANRLYPDVVAGYQWKFSLIRDNDMVNAWALPGGKCAVYTGLLPVTENEDALAIVMAHEVAHVIARHGAERSSHAMLSAVVAGIAMSEMDETDRLLVLAAYGVGVALPFSRTQETEADQLGLYISADAGYDPREAIPLWERMGKAGSKAPAEFLSTHPTSETRIKQIQGWMPKAMMYYDNSVAHEAAQSPSN
;
A
#
# COMPACT_ATOMS: atom_id res chain seq x y z
N MET A 1 27.52 -17.62 12.98
CA MET A 1 28.17 -16.38 12.50
C MET A 1 27.18 -15.23 12.54
N LYS A 2 27.20 -14.43 13.61
CA LYS A 2 26.91 -12.98 13.60
C LYS A 2 28.28 -12.35 13.89
N PRO A 3 28.77 -11.37 13.12
CA PRO A 3 28.17 -10.03 13.10
C PRO A 3 28.38 -9.28 11.76
N GLN A 4 27.33 -9.09 10.96
CA GLN A 4 27.36 -8.12 9.83
C GLN A 4 26.37 -6.95 10.03
N ILE A 5 25.37 -7.11 10.91
CA ILE A 5 24.23 -6.19 11.05
C ILE A 5 24.57 -4.90 11.82
N LEU A 6 25.65 -4.87 12.61
CA LEU A 6 26.03 -3.69 13.41
C LEU A 6 26.87 -2.67 12.64
N HIS A 7 27.29 -2.97 11.41
CA HIS A 7 28.18 -2.08 10.65
C HIS A 7 27.43 -1.09 9.74
N ASP A 8 26.23 -1.43 9.26
CA ASP A 8 25.42 -0.56 8.39
C ASP A 8 24.61 0.50 9.13
N SER A 9 24.16 0.22 10.36
CA SER A 9 23.39 1.21 11.14
C SER A 9 24.22 2.44 11.53
N LYS A 10 25.55 2.30 11.64
CA LYS A 10 26.46 3.40 11.96
C LYS A 10 26.77 4.29 10.75
N GLN A 11 26.70 3.76 9.52
CA GLN A 11 26.96 4.55 8.31
C GLN A 11 25.74 5.39 7.90
N GLY A 12 24.51 4.85 8.07
CA GLY A 12 23.27 5.61 7.84
C GLY A 12 23.07 6.79 8.80
N LEU A 13 23.42 6.62 10.08
CA LEU A 13 23.38 7.68 11.09
C LEU A 13 24.39 8.82 10.80
N TRP A 14 25.53 8.51 10.19
CA TRP A 14 26.60 9.49 9.93
C TRP A 14 26.28 10.43 8.75
N LEU A 15 25.58 9.94 7.73
CA LEU A 15 25.19 10.75 6.57
C LEU A 15 24.03 11.73 6.88
N CYS A 16 23.12 11.36 7.79
CA CYS A 16 22.09 12.29 8.29
C CYS A 16 22.66 13.40 9.19
N TYR A 17 23.69 13.11 9.99
CA TYR A 17 24.25 14.08 10.93
C TYR A 17 25.00 15.22 10.21
N ARG A 18 25.65 14.93 9.07
CA ARG A 18 26.51 15.90 8.37
C ARG A 18 25.77 17.04 7.66
N HIS A 19 24.44 16.98 7.56
CA HIS A 19 23.63 18.05 6.98
C HIS A 19 23.09 19.05 8.02
N VAL A 20 23.25 18.77 9.32
CA VAL A 20 22.70 19.59 10.41
C VAL A 20 23.72 20.60 10.98
N GLU A 21 25.03 20.42 10.73
CA GLU A 21 26.08 21.22 11.39
C GLU A 21 26.49 22.54 10.72
N THR A 22 25.92 22.93 9.58
CA THR A 22 26.29 24.21 8.93
C THR A 22 25.11 25.15 8.82
N ASN A 23 24.57 25.64 9.94
CA ASN A 23 23.71 26.85 9.93
C ASN A 23 23.40 27.42 11.33
N HIS A 24 24.41 27.98 12.01
CA HIS A 24 24.20 28.78 13.23
C HIS A 24 23.30 30.02 13.01
N TYR A 25 23.15 30.48 11.77
CA TYR A 25 22.35 31.66 11.42
C TYR A 25 20.82 31.43 11.46
N TRP A 26 20.37 30.19 11.28
CA TRP A 26 18.94 29.87 11.24
C TRP A 26 18.33 29.78 12.64
N TRP A 27 19.12 29.32 13.62
CA TRP A 27 18.68 29.18 15.00
C TRP A 27 18.37 30.51 15.70
N SER A 28 19.18 31.55 15.48
CA SER A 28 18.93 32.88 16.03
C SER A 28 17.70 33.55 15.42
N THR A 29 17.41 33.24 14.15
CA THR A 29 16.28 33.81 13.42
C THR A 29 14.95 33.15 13.82
N LEU A 30 14.97 31.85 14.12
CA LEU A 30 13.82 31.12 14.67
C LEU A 30 13.50 31.54 16.12
N GLN A 31 14.50 31.77 16.96
CA GLN A 31 14.28 32.18 18.37
C GLN A 31 13.67 33.58 18.52
N ASN A 32 13.95 34.50 17.59
CA ASN A 32 13.46 35.87 17.62
C ASN A 32 12.05 36.05 17.02
N ASN A 33 11.47 34.99 16.44
CA ASN A 33 10.08 35.02 16.02
C ASN A 33 9.18 34.86 17.27
N PRO A 34 8.26 35.80 17.57
CA PRO A 34 7.49 35.82 18.82
C PRO A 34 6.54 34.63 19.01
N VAL A 35 6.22 33.90 17.93
CA VAL A 35 5.47 32.63 17.96
C VAL A 35 6.41 31.47 18.28
N ILE A 36 7.53 31.36 17.55
CA ILE A 36 8.49 30.27 17.69
C ILE A 36 9.28 30.36 19.02
N GLY A 37 9.64 31.56 19.45
CA GLY A 37 10.30 31.83 20.73
C GLY A 37 9.43 31.50 21.96
N ARG A 38 8.10 31.49 21.81
CA ARG A 38 7.15 31.06 22.85
C ARG A 38 7.09 29.54 22.93
N VAL A 39 7.08 28.88 21.77
CA VAL A 39 7.16 27.42 21.60
C VAL A 39 8.47 26.86 22.21
N ILE A 40 9.58 27.56 21.97
CA ILE A 40 10.93 27.23 22.45
C ILE A 40 11.09 27.39 23.97
N LYS A 41 10.26 28.17 24.69
CA LYS A 41 10.43 28.35 26.15
C LYS A 41 9.77 27.26 27.00
N ASN A 42 8.94 26.42 26.41
CA ASN A 42 8.19 25.40 27.13
C ASN A 42 8.96 24.06 27.16
N LYS A 43 9.46 23.67 28.34
CA LYS A 43 10.23 22.42 28.53
C LYS A 43 9.46 21.15 28.12
N TYR A 44 8.12 21.20 28.12
CA TYR A 44 7.27 20.11 27.66
C TYR A 44 7.24 20.01 26.12
N MET A 45 7.32 21.15 25.43
CA MET A 45 7.36 21.21 23.96
C MET A 45 8.66 20.61 23.41
N TYR A 46 9.80 20.87 24.05
CA TYR A 46 11.06 20.21 23.68
C TYR A 46 11.02 18.70 23.84
N ARG A 47 10.40 18.20 24.92
CA ARG A 47 10.25 16.76 25.13
C ARG A 47 9.35 16.13 24.06
N LEU A 48 8.25 16.80 23.70
CA LEU A 48 7.36 16.37 22.63
C LEU A 48 8.05 16.37 21.26
N ILE A 49 8.80 17.42 20.93
CA ILE A 49 9.58 17.51 19.69
C ILE A 49 10.65 16.41 19.64
N SER A 50 11.37 16.18 20.74
CA SER A 50 12.38 15.12 20.81
C SER A 50 11.77 13.72 20.69
N ILE A 51 10.59 13.47 21.30
CA ILE A 51 9.86 12.21 21.16
C ILE A 51 9.36 12.03 19.72
N LEU A 52 8.82 13.09 19.11
CA LEU A 52 8.39 13.08 17.71
C LEU A 52 9.57 12.80 16.76
N LEU A 53 10.73 13.41 17.01
CA LEU A 53 11.95 13.15 16.25
C LEU A 53 12.38 11.69 16.38
N LEU A 54 12.30 11.11 17.58
CA LEU A 54 12.59 9.70 17.80
C LEU A 54 11.60 8.80 17.05
N ILE A 55 10.29 9.10 17.07
CA ILE A 55 9.28 8.34 16.32
C ILE A 55 9.57 8.38 14.81
N VAL A 56 9.93 9.55 14.27
CA VAL A 56 10.29 9.69 12.84
C VAL A 56 11.54 8.86 12.50
N LEU A 57 12.55 8.86 13.36
CA LEU A 57 13.79 8.12 13.13
C LEU A 57 13.61 6.60 13.19
N PHE A 58 12.69 6.09 14.01
CA PHE A 58 12.40 4.65 14.12
C PHE A 58 11.28 4.16 13.19
N GLY A 59 10.53 5.06 12.56
CA GLY A 59 9.44 4.73 11.62
C GLY A 59 9.87 4.61 10.16
N CYS A 60 11.14 4.80 9.82
CA CYS A 60 11.62 4.65 8.44
C CYS A 60 11.68 3.17 8.04
N SER A 61 10.93 2.82 6.98
CA SER A 61 10.93 1.52 6.31
C SER A 61 11.21 1.73 4.81
N HIS A 62 11.40 0.65 4.06
CA HIS A 62 11.60 0.68 2.60
C HIS A 62 10.51 -0.14 1.90
N ALA A 63 10.00 0.36 0.77
CA ALA A 63 9.09 -0.40 -0.08
C ALA A 63 9.86 -1.51 -0.83
N PRO A 64 9.30 -2.72 -0.98
CA PRO A 64 9.90 -3.78 -1.78
C PRO A 64 10.03 -3.39 -3.25
N GLU A 65 10.97 -4.03 -3.97
CA GLU A 65 11.38 -3.74 -5.36
C GLU A 65 11.98 -2.33 -5.62
N THR A 66 11.34 -1.24 -5.19
CA THR A 66 11.78 0.13 -5.47
C THR A 66 12.81 0.66 -4.48
N GLY A 67 12.82 0.13 -3.25
CA GLY A 67 13.66 0.63 -2.17
C GLY A 67 13.29 2.04 -1.72
N ARG A 68 12.08 2.52 -2.04
CA ARG A 68 11.60 3.83 -1.64
C ARG A 68 11.47 3.91 -0.12
N SER A 69 12.08 4.93 0.49
CA SER A 69 11.89 5.19 1.92
C SER A 69 10.45 5.62 2.19
N GLN A 70 9.85 5.04 3.22
CA GLN A 70 8.48 5.29 3.67
C GLN A 70 8.43 5.44 5.19
N PHE A 71 7.50 6.24 5.69
CA PHE A 71 7.26 6.40 7.12
C PHE A 71 6.09 5.53 7.56
N ILE A 72 6.37 4.55 8.42
CA ILE A 72 5.37 3.67 9.01
C ILE A 72 5.52 3.70 10.54
N ALA A 73 4.54 4.27 11.21
CA ALA A 73 4.45 4.37 12.66
C ALA A 73 3.74 3.18 13.31
N ILE A 74 2.95 2.41 12.55
CA ILE A 74 2.22 1.25 13.04
C ILE A 74 3.04 -0.04 12.89
N SER A 75 2.94 -0.93 13.88
CA SER A 75 3.61 -2.23 13.80
C SER A 75 2.88 -3.17 12.85
N GLN A 76 3.61 -4.15 12.30
CA GLN A 76 3.00 -5.19 11.46
C GLN A 76 1.92 -5.98 12.22
N SER A 77 2.09 -6.23 13.52
CA SER A 77 1.07 -6.88 14.35
C SER A 77 -0.21 -6.05 14.49
N GLN A 78 -0.09 -4.72 14.60
CA GLN A 78 -1.23 -3.82 14.61
C GLN A 78 -1.93 -3.82 13.25
N GLU A 79 -1.18 -3.80 12.15
CA GLU A 79 -1.76 -3.91 10.81
C GLU A 79 -2.57 -5.20 10.63
N LEU A 80 -2.01 -6.35 11.04
CA LEU A 80 -2.70 -7.64 10.98
C LEU A 80 -4.02 -7.61 11.75
N GLN A 81 -4.03 -7.03 12.95
CA GLN A 81 -5.24 -6.91 13.76
C GLN A 81 -6.27 -5.99 13.09
N LEU A 82 -5.86 -4.80 12.66
CA LEU A 82 -6.74 -3.85 11.97
C LEU A 82 -7.34 -4.44 10.69
N GLY A 83 -6.54 -5.17 9.90
CA GLY A 83 -7.02 -5.84 8.70
C GLY A 83 -8.02 -6.96 8.99
N ASN A 84 -7.81 -7.73 10.06
CA ASN A 84 -8.77 -8.76 10.49
C ASN A 84 -10.11 -8.15 10.95
N ASP A 85 -10.05 -7.07 11.73
CA ASP A 85 -11.23 -6.39 12.26
C ASP A 85 -12.04 -5.74 11.14
N ALA A 86 -11.39 -4.98 10.25
CA ALA A 86 -12.04 -4.34 9.11
C ALA A 86 -12.66 -5.37 8.15
N TYR A 87 -11.97 -6.49 7.91
CA TYR A 87 -12.53 -7.58 7.09
C TYR A 87 -13.78 -8.19 7.72
N ALA A 88 -13.76 -8.43 9.03
CA ALA A 88 -14.91 -8.99 9.74
C ALA A 88 -16.11 -8.04 9.75
N GLU A 89 -15.88 -6.72 9.80
CA GLU A 89 -16.91 -5.69 9.70
C GLU A 89 -17.55 -5.68 8.30
N VAL A 90 -16.75 -5.60 7.24
CA VAL A 90 -17.27 -5.58 5.85
C VAL A 90 -18.09 -6.84 5.55
N LEU A 91 -17.61 -8.03 5.95
CA LEU A 91 -18.34 -9.28 5.70
C LEU A 91 -19.65 -9.41 6.50
N GLN A 92 -19.88 -8.61 7.54
CA GLN A 92 -21.16 -8.58 8.25
C GLN A 92 -22.21 -7.74 7.50
N GLU A 93 -21.78 -6.73 6.76
CA GLU A 93 -22.66 -5.82 6.03
C GLU A 93 -22.94 -6.30 4.60
N GLU A 94 -22.04 -7.08 4.03
CA GLU A 94 -22.07 -7.47 2.63
C GLU A 94 -22.71 -8.84 2.35
N SER A 95 -23.28 -8.98 1.14
CA SER A 95 -23.83 -10.27 0.68
C SER A 95 -22.73 -11.13 0.05
N ILE A 96 -22.34 -12.22 0.71
CA ILE A 96 -21.24 -13.08 0.23
C ILE A 96 -21.74 -14.18 -0.72
N VAL A 97 -20.96 -14.45 -1.76
CA VAL A 97 -21.10 -15.62 -2.65
C VAL A 97 -20.18 -16.72 -2.13
N THR A 98 -20.71 -17.92 -1.93
CA THR A 98 -19.99 -19.04 -1.30
C THR A 98 -19.86 -20.28 -2.18
N SER A 99 -20.42 -20.27 -3.40
CA SER A 99 -20.36 -21.38 -4.34
C SER A 99 -20.62 -20.94 -5.78
N GLY A 100 -20.29 -21.81 -6.73
CA GLY A 100 -20.51 -21.61 -8.16
C GLY A 100 -19.28 -21.13 -8.92
N PRO A 101 -19.35 -21.04 -10.25
CA PRO A 101 -18.17 -20.88 -11.10
C PRO A 101 -17.34 -19.62 -10.82
N GLN A 102 -18.00 -18.50 -10.55
CA GLN A 102 -17.35 -17.23 -10.22
C GLN A 102 -16.62 -17.29 -8.87
N PHE A 103 -17.26 -17.91 -7.86
CA PHE A 103 -16.64 -18.11 -6.56
C PHE A 103 -15.41 -19.01 -6.68
N GLU A 104 -15.54 -20.14 -7.37
CA GLU A 104 -14.43 -21.08 -7.58
C GLU A 104 -13.27 -20.46 -8.36
N MET A 105 -13.56 -19.61 -9.35
CA MET A 105 -12.56 -18.82 -10.07
C MET A 105 -11.78 -17.90 -9.13
N VAL A 106 -12.49 -17.11 -8.30
CA VAL A 106 -11.86 -16.21 -7.33
C VAL A 106 -11.01 -16.98 -6.31
N GLN A 107 -11.48 -18.15 -5.84
CA GLN A 107 -10.68 -18.99 -4.94
C GLN A 107 -9.40 -19.47 -5.62
N ARG A 108 -9.49 -20.07 -6.81
CA ARG A 108 -8.31 -20.58 -7.54
C ARG A 108 -7.29 -19.49 -7.82
N VAL A 109 -7.73 -18.35 -8.36
CA VAL A 109 -6.85 -17.21 -8.66
C VAL A 109 -6.21 -16.68 -7.39
N GLY A 110 -7.01 -16.46 -6.34
CA GLY A 110 -6.53 -15.98 -5.05
C GLY A 110 -5.48 -16.90 -4.43
N GLU A 111 -5.71 -18.22 -4.42
CA GLU A 111 -4.77 -19.19 -3.87
C GLU A 111 -3.43 -19.21 -4.62
N LYS A 112 -3.44 -19.12 -5.96
CA LYS A 112 -2.20 -19.02 -6.74
C LYS A 112 -1.46 -17.70 -6.46
N VAL A 113 -2.17 -16.58 -6.40
CA VAL A 113 -1.60 -15.26 -6.05
C VAL A 113 -1.00 -15.27 -4.64
N ALA A 114 -1.71 -15.82 -3.65
CA ALA A 114 -1.21 -15.99 -2.29
C ALA A 114 0.07 -16.84 -2.24
N THR A 115 0.09 -17.94 -3.00
CA THR A 115 1.25 -18.82 -3.09
C THR A 115 2.47 -18.09 -3.66
N ALA A 116 2.29 -17.32 -4.73
CA ALA A 116 3.33 -16.48 -5.30
C ALA A 116 3.81 -15.39 -4.31
N ALA A 117 2.88 -14.69 -3.66
CA ALA A 117 3.20 -13.69 -2.63
C ALA A 117 4.03 -14.28 -1.47
N ASN A 118 3.65 -15.47 -0.97
CA ASN A 118 4.40 -16.18 0.07
C ASN A 118 5.80 -16.60 -0.39
N ARG A 119 5.97 -16.90 -1.68
CA ARG A 119 7.26 -17.30 -2.27
C ARG A 119 8.19 -16.11 -2.46
N LEU A 120 7.68 -15.02 -3.00
CA LEU A 120 8.45 -13.83 -3.36
C LEU A 120 8.75 -12.93 -2.14
N TYR A 121 7.83 -12.85 -1.18
CA TYR A 121 7.91 -11.91 -0.05
C TYR A 121 7.66 -12.56 1.32
N PRO A 122 8.30 -13.70 1.65
CA PRO A 122 7.98 -14.52 2.83
C PRO A 122 8.06 -13.75 4.16
N ASP A 123 9.01 -12.81 4.28
CA ASP A 123 9.19 -12.02 5.50
C ASP A 123 8.06 -11.00 5.72
N VAL A 124 7.48 -10.48 4.64
CA VAL A 124 6.44 -9.44 4.68
C VAL A 124 5.07 -10.05 4.98
N VAL A 125 4.79 -11.22 4.38
CA VAL A 125 3.51 -11.92 4.55
C VAL A 125 3.55 -12.95 5.67
N ALA A 126 4.61 -12.94 6.48
CA ALA A 126 4.71 -13.77 7.67
C ALA A 126 3.49 -13.52 8.60
N GLY A 127 2.76 -14.60 8.89
CA GLY A 127 1.54 -14.54 9.71
C GLY A 127 0.26 -14.17 8.96
N TYR A 128 0.31 -13.97 7.64
CA TYR A 128 -0.89 -13.75 6.84
C TYR A 128 -1.73 -15.02 6.77
N GLN A 129 -3.05 -14.85 6.85
CA GLN A 129 -4.01 -15.92 6.73
C GLN A 129 -4.91 -15.60 5.54
N TRP A 130 -4.46 -16.02 4.35
CA TRP A 130 -5.11 -15.72 3.09
C TRP A 130 -6.58 -16.15 3.10
N LYS A 131 -7.47 -15.21 2.78
CA LYS A 131 -8.91 -15.41 2.58
C LYS A 131 -9.35 -14.57 1.40
N PHE A 132 -10.10 -15.19 0.51
CA PHE A 132 -10.64 -14.56 -0.69
C PHE A 132 -12.16 -14.62 -0.63
N SER A 133 -12.81 -13.47 -0.64
CA SER A 133 -14.27 -13.38 -0.65
C SER A 133 -14.77 -12.85 -1.98
N LEU A 134 -15.88 -13.42 -2.45
CA LEU A 134 -16.65 -12.84 -3.55
C LEU A 134 -17.88 -12.16 -2.96
N ILE A 135 -17.95 -10.84 -3.10
CA ILE A 135 -19.07 -10.01 -2.63
C ILE A 135 -20.05 -9.81 -3.81
N ARG A 136 -21.34 -10.05 -3.54
CA ARG A 136 -22.42 -9.91 -4.52
C ARG A 136 -22.83 -8.44 -4.64
N ASP A 137 -22.21 -7.75 -5.58
CA ASP A 137 -22.61 -6.44 -6.06
C ASP A 137 -22.20 -6.35 -7.54
N ASN A 138 -23.18 -6.35 -8.44
CA ASN A 138 -22.94 -6.32 -9.88
C ASN A 138 -22.67 -4.92 -10.42
N ASP A 139 -22.97 -3.88 -9.64
CA ASP A 139 -22.76 -2.49 -10.02
C ASP A 139 -21.38 -1.99 -9.56
N MET A 140 -20.80 -2.65 -8.55
CA MET A 140 -19.46 -2.33 -8.04
C MET A 140 -18.35 -3.04 -8.83
N VAL A 141 -17.62 -2.25 -9.63
CA VAL A 141 -16.36 -2.67 -10.25
C VAL A 141 -15.22 -2.39 -9.27
N ASN A 142 -14.93 -3.35 -8.39
CA ASN A 142 -13.89 -3.18 -7.38
C ASN A 142 -13.30 -4.52 -6.88
N ALA A 143 -12.12 -4.42 -6.28
CA ALA A 143 -11.48 -5.43 -5.44
C ALA A 143 -10.61 -4.71 -4.41
N TRP A 144 -10.30 -5.37 -3.31
CA TRP A 144 -9.40 -4.83 -2.30
C TRP A 144 -8.66 -5.93 -1.55
N ALA A 145 -7.52 -5.55 -0.95
CA ALA A 145 -6.80 -6.38 0.00
C ALA A 145 -6.44 -5.58 1.26
N LEU A 146 -6.50 -6.27 2.40
CA LEU A 146 -6.14 -5.76 3.71
C LEU A 146 -4.98 -6.58 4.30
N PRO A 147 -4.18 -5.98 5.20
CA PRO A 147 -3.16 -6.72 5.93
C PRO A 147 -3.71 -7.98 6.60
N GLY A 148 -2.89 -9.03 6.66
CA GLY A 148 -3.29 -10.34 7.15
C GLY A 148 -3.88 -11.26 6.08
N GLY A 149 -3.77 -10.86 4.81
CA GLY A 149 -4.16 -11.65 3.65
C GLY A 149 -5.67 -11.69 3.44
N LYS A 150 -6.39 -10.62 3.79
CA LYS A 150 -7.84 -10.58 3.62
C LYS A 150 -8.16 -9.84 2.33
N CYS A 151 -8.74 -10.53 1.36
CA CYS A 151 -9.02 -9.98 0.05
C CYS A 151 -10.48 -10.19 -0.31
N ALA A 152 -11.05 -9.24 -1.06
CA ALA A 152 -12.36 -9.42 -1.66
C ALA A 152 -12.41 -8.89 -3.09
N VAL A 153 -13.32 -9.49 -3.85
CA VAL A 153 -13.65 -9.17 -5.24
C VAL A 153 -15.16 -8.97 -5.30
N TYR A 154 -15.62 -7.92 -5.98
CA TYR A 154 -17.06 -7.71 -6.22
C TYR A 154 -17.48 -8.37 -7.54
N THR A 155 -18.69 -8.92 -7.60
CA THR A 155 -19.18 -9.59 -8.82
C THR A 155 -19.20 -8.68 -10.05
N GLY A 156 -19.37 -7.37 -9.87
CA GLY A 156 -19.31 -6.35 -10.92
C GLY A 156 -17.94 -6.17 -11.56
N LEU A 157 -16.86 -6.61 -10.92
CA LEU A 157 -15.51 -6.59 -11.50
C LEU A 157 -15.31 -7.69 -12.57
N LEU A 158 -15.94 -8.86 -12.40
CA LEU A 158 -15.67 -10.04 -13.23
C LEU A 158 -15.97 -9.83 -14.73
N PRO A 159 -17.03 -9.10 -15.15
CA PRO A 159 -17.24 -8.76 -16.55
C PRO A 159 -16.14 -7.87 -17.16
N VAL A 160 -15.37 -7.12 -16.36
CA VAL A 160 -14.28 -6.26 -16.82
C VAL A 160 -12.98 -7.04 -16.96
N THR A 161 -12.74 -8.01 -16.07
CA THR A 161 -11.56 -8.87 -16.14
C THR A 161 -11.65 -9.86 -17.29
N GLU A 162 -12.83 -10.41 -17.60
CA GLU A 162 -13.13 -11.36 -18.70
C GLU A 162 -12.46 -12.74 -18.58
N ASN A 163 -11.29 -12.85 -17.97
CA ASN A 163 -10.51 -14.08 -17.82
C ASN A 163 -9.76 -14.13 -16.48
N GLU A 164 -9.17 -15.29 -16.16
CA GLU A 164 -8.41 -15.50 -14.92
C GLU A 164 -7.08 -14.71 -14.89
N ASP A 165 -6.40 -14.53 -16.04
CA ASP A 165 -5.15 -13.76 -16.09
C ASP A 165 -5.35 -12.31 -15.65
N ALA A 166 -6.39 -11.66 -16.18
CA ALA A 166 -6.78 -10.31 -15.82
C ALA A 166 -7.25 -10.21 -14.36
N LEU A 167 -8.02 -11.19 -13.88
CA LEU A 167 -8.45 -11.23 -12.48
C LEU A 167 -7.23 -11.37 -11.55
N ALA A 168 -6.26 -12.21 -11.92
CA ALA A 168 -5.02 -12.39 -11.17
C ALA A 168 -4.21 -11.11 -11.10
N ILE A 169 -4.13 -10.33 -12.19
CA ILE A 169 -3.45 -9.04 -12.20
C ILE A 169 -4.11 -8.06 -11.23
N VAL A 170 -5.44 -7.94 -11.23
CA VAL A 170 -6.14 -7.06 -10.27
C VAL A 170 -5.93 -7.53 -8.84
N MET A 171 -6.10 -8.81 -8.56
CA MET A 171 -5.92 -9.35 -7.20
C MET A 171 -4.46 -9.22 -6.73
N ALA A 172 -3.49 -9.43 -7.62
CA ALA A 172 -2.08 -9.26 -7.31
C ALA A 172 -1.69 -7.80 -7.09
N HIS A 173 -2.31 -6.85 -7.80
CA HIS A 173 -2.19 -5.41 -7.56
C HIS A 173 -2.66 -5.04 -6.15
N GLU A 174 -3.83 -5.52 -5.73
CA GLU A 174 -4.33 -5.32 -4.37
C GLU A 174 -3.40 -5.93 -3.32
N VAL A 175 -2.94 -7.17 -3.54
CA VAL A 175 -1.96 -7.83 -2.68
C VAL A 175 -0.64 -7.05 -2.62
N ALA A 176 -0.22 -6.43 -3.73
CA ALA A 176 0.98 -5.60 -3.77
C ALA A 176 0.87 -4.34 -2.91
N HIS A 177 -0.30 -3.70 -2.83
CA HIS A 177 -0.51 -2.60 -1.88
C HIS A 177 -0.27 -3.01 -0.43
N VAL A 178 -0.69 -4.22 -0.07
CA VAL A 178 -0.50 -4.78 1.27
C VAL A 178 0.97 -5.14 1.51
N ILE A 179 1.63 -5.79 0.55
CA ILE A 179 3.06 -6.14 0.62
C ILE A 179 3.93 -4.89 0.72
N ALA A 180 3.63 -3.85 -0.05
CA ALA A 180 4.35 -2.58 0.03
C ALA A 180 3.98 -1.74 1.28
N ARG A 181 2.97 -2.18 2.05
CA ARG A 181 2.46 -1.53 3.26
C ARG A 181 1.94 -0.10 3.01
N HIS A 182 1.38 0.15 1.82
CA HIS A 182 0.84 1.46 1.43
C HIS A 182 -0.27 1.96 2.37
N GLY A 183 -1.15 1.05 2.84
CA GLY A 183 -2.19 1.39 3.82
C GLY A 183 -1.62 1.81 5.19
N ALA A 184 -0.50 1.19 5.58
CA ALA A 184 0.20 1.52 6.82
C ALA A 184 0.93 2.85 6.72
N GLU A 185 1.59 3.11 5.59
CA GLU A 185 2.20 4.40 5.27
C GLU A 185 1.15 5.52 5.32
N ARG A 186 0.01 5.34 4.64
CA ARG A 186 -1.09 6.32 4.65
C ARG A 186 -1.65 6.55 6.05
N SER A 187 -1.92 5.48 6.80
CA SER A 187 -2.39 5.59 8.20
C SER A 187 -1.39 6.35 9.08
N SER A 188 -0.09 6.11 8.87
CA SER A 188 0.98 6.76 9.62
C SER A 188 1.08 8.25 9.28
N HIS A 189 0.91 8.62 8.00
CA HIS A 189 0.80 10.02 7.60
C HIS A 189 -0.43 10.70 8.20
N ALA A 190 -1.58 10.02 8.25
CA ALA A 190 -2.78 10.56 8.89
C ALA A 190 -2.57 10.77 10.40
N MET A 191 -1.95 9.82 11.10
CA MET A 191 -1.60 9.97 12.52
C MET A 191 -0.64 11.14 12.76
N LEU A 192 0.43 11.24 11.95
CA LEU A 192 1.38 12.34 12.05
C LEU A 192 0.70 13.69 11.79
N SER A 193 -0.15 13.76 10.76
CA SER A 193 -0.88 14.98 10.42
C SER A 193 -1.84 15.39 11.55
N ALA A 194 -2.47 14.43 12.22
CA ALA A 194 -3.34 14.68 13.36
C ALA A 194 -2.55 15.21 14.58
N VAL A 195 -1.36 14.65 14.85
CA VAL A 195 -0.47 15.14 15.90
C VAL A 195 0.00 16.57 15.61
N VAL A 196 0.41 16.84 14.37
CA VAL A 196 0.84 18.19 13.95
C VAL A 196 -0.31 19.19 14.05
N ALA A 197 -1.51 18.82 13.59
CA ALA A 197 -2.71 19.64 13.73
C ALA A 197 -3.02 19.91 15.21
N GLY A 198 -2.96 18.90 16.07
CA GLY A 198 -3.18 19.04 17.51
C GLY A 198 -2.19 20.00 18.18
N ILE A 199 -0.90 19.94 17.82
CA ILE A 199 0.11 20.88 18.31
C ILE A 199 -0.17 22.30 17.79
N ALA A 200 -0.45 22.46 16.49
CA ALA A 200 -0.74 23.77 15.89
C ALA A 200 -1.98 24.42 16.52
N MET A 201 -3.01 23.63 16.79
CA MET A 201 -4.26 24.07 17.41
C MET A 201 -4.14 24.36 18.91
N SER A 202 -3.10 23.89 19.59
CA SER A 202 -2.96 24.01 21.05
C SER A 202 -2.84 25.46 21.55
N GLU A 203 -2.41 26.38 20.68
CA GLU A 203 -2.22 27.80 20.97
C GLU A 203 -3.17 28.70 20.15
N MET A 204 -4.09 28.11 19.38
CA MET A 204 -5.05 28.83 18.52
C MET A 204 -6.35 29.14 19.26
N ASP A 205 -7.00 30.24 18.88
CA ASP A 205 -8.37 30.50 19.32
C ASP A 205 -9.39 29.57 18.63
N GLU A 206 -10.64 29.61 19.09
CA GLU A 206 -11.68 28.69 18.64
C GLU A 206 -12.02 28.84 17.15
N THR A 207 -11.90 30.06 16.60
CA THR A 207 -12.21 30.34 15.19
C THR A 207 -11.13 29.77 14.27
N ASP A 208 -9.87 29.97 14.63
CA ASP A 208 -8.72 29.42 13.89
C ASP A 208 -8.68 27.89 13.94
N ARG A 209 -9.06 27.29 15.08
CA ARG A 209 -9.19 25.83 15.23
C ARG A 209 -10.24 25.22 14.30
N LEU A 210 -11.40 25.88 14.16
CA LEU A 210 -12.47 25.44 13.25
C LEU A 210 -12.02 25.49 11.78
N LEU A 211 -11.25 26.52 11.40
CA LEU A 211 -10.70 26.64 10.06
C LEU A 211 -9.68 25.53 9.75
N VAL A 212 -8.80 25.20 10.72
CA VAL A 212 -7.83 24.10 10.59
C VAL A 212 -8.53 22.75 10.49
N LEU A 213 -9.56 22.48 11.30
CA LEU A 213 -10.34 21.24 11.24
C LEU A 213 -11.09 21.09 9.91
N ALA A 214 -11.67 22.17 9.39
CA ALA A 214 -12.34 22.17 8.09
C ALA A 214 -11.36 21.90 6.94
N ALA A 215 -10.13 22.44 7.00
CA ALA A 215 -9.07 22.15 6.04
C ALA A 215 -8.53 20.71 6.17
N TYR A 216 -8.46 20.18 7.39
CA TYR A 216 -7.94 18.85 7.69
C TYR A 216 -8.87 17.72 7.25
N GLY A 217 -10.19 17.91 7.38
CA GLY A 217 -11.21 16.91 7.03
C GLY A 217 -11.18 16.46 5.56
N VAL A 218 -10.55 17.23 4.67
CA VAL A 218 -10.42 16.92 3.23
C VAL A 218 -9.29 15.91 2.93
N GLY A 219 -8.29 15.77 3.82
CA GLY A 219 -7.06 15.00 3.53
C GLY A 219 -7.13 13.50 3.81
N VAL A 220 -8.08 13.03 4.64
CA VAL A 220 -8.10 11.64 5.15
C VAL A 220 -8.62 10.63 4.11
N ALA A 221 -9.35 11.10 3.08
CA ALA A 221 -9.97 10.28 2.04
C ALA A 221 -9.22 10.26 0.69
N LEU A 222 -7.95 10.67 0.64
CA LEU A 222 -7.22 10.75 -0.64
C LEU A 222 -6.89 9.36 -1.23
N PRO A 223 -6.95 9.18 -2.56
CA PRO A 223 -6.48 7.96 -3.23
C PRO A 223 -4.99 7.73 -2.95
N PHE A 224 -4.51 6.51 -3.22
CA PHE A 224 -3.07 6.24 -3.14
C PHE A 224 -2.27 7.20 -4.02
N SER A 225 -1.04 7.50 -3.59
CA SER A 225 -0.18 8.36 -4.40
C SER A 225 0.18 7.66 -5.73
N ARG A 226 0.47 8.45 -6.78
CA ARG A 226 0.91 7.88 -8.07
C ARG A 226 2.11 6.95 -7.95
N THR A 227 2.98 7.21 -6.98
CA THR A 227 4.14 6.37 -6.69
C THR A 227 3.72 5.01 -6.11
N GLN A 228 2.77 5.00 -5.17
CA GLN A 228 2.23 3.76 -4.59
C GLN A 228 1.48 2.93 -5.63
N GLU A 229 0.73 3.59 -6.52
CA GLU A 229 0.10 2.91 -7.66
C GLU A 229 1.13 2.28 -8.61
N THR A 230 2.20 3.00 -8.93
CA THR A 230 3.30 2.48 -9.77
C THR A 230 3.98 1.28 -9.11
N GLU A 231 4.18 1.33 -7.79
CA GLU A 231 4.73 0.23 -7.00
C GLU A 231 3.80 -0.98 -7.02
N ALA A 232 2.50 -0.77 -6.80
CA ALA A 232 1.50 -1.84 -6.84
C ALA A 232 1.38 -2.47 -8.23
N ASP A 233 1.37 -1.66 -9.30
CA ASP A 233 1.37 -2.14 -10.69
C ASP A 233 2.59 -3.03 -10.96
N GLN A 234 3.79 -2.62 -10.51
CA GLN A 234 5.03 -3.36 -10.75
C GLN A 234 5.08 -4.68 -9.96
N LEU A 235 4.83 -4.62 -8.64
CA LEU A 235 4.84 -5.81 -7.79
C LEU A 235 3.72 -6.77 -8.19
N GLY A 236 2.51 -6.25 -8.43
CA GLY A 236 1.35 -7.02 -8.83
C GLY A 236 1.58 -7.77 -10.14
N LEU A 237 2.24 -7.14 -11.12
CA LEU A 237 2.61 -7.79 -12.37
C LEU A 237 3.61 -8.95 -12.17
N TYR A 238 4.55 -8.83 -11.22
CA TYR A 238 5.50 -9.91 -10.92
C TYR A 238 4.84 -11.04 -10.13
N ILE A 239 3.95 -10.71 -9.20
CA ILE A 239 3.21 -11.70 -8.40
C ILE A 239 2.24 -12.49 -9.29
N SER A 240 1.50 -11.83 -10.18
CA SER A 240 0.58 -12.54 -11.11
C SER A 240 1.36 -13.44 -12.07
N ALA A 241 2.50 -12.97 -12.60
CA ALA A 241 3.39 -13.76 -13.42
C ALA A 241 3.95 -14.98 -12.68
N ASP A 242 4.45 -14.82 -11.46
CA ASP A 242 4.97 -15.92 -10.62
C ASP A 242 3.88 -16.91 -10.17
N ALA A 243 2.62 -16.45 -10.15
CA ALA A 243 1.43 -17.26 -9.96
C ALA A 243 1.01 -18.05 -11.22
N GLY A 244 1.73 -17.93 -12.34
CA GLY A 244 1.47 -18.64 -13.58
C GLY A 244 0.36 -18.02 -14.44
N TYR A 245 0.03 -16.75 -14.23
CA TYR A 245 -0.90 -15.99 -15.06
C TYR A 245 -0.15 -15.08 -16.04
N ASP A 246 -0.64 -14.97 -17.27
CA ASP A 246 0.06 -14.28 -18.34
C ASP A 246 0.11 -12.75 -18.09
N PRO A 247 1.29 -12.17 -17.80
CA PRO A 247 1.38 -10.74 -17.49
C PRO A 247 1.05 -9.84 -18.68
N ARG A 248 1.04 -10.37 -19.91
CA ARG A 248 0.69 -9.61 -21.12
C ARG A 248 -0.76 -9.14 -21.10
N GLU A 249 -1.63 -9.82 -20.35
CA GLU A 249 -3.04 -9.45 -20.20
C GLU A 249 -3.23 -8.11 -19.43
N ALA A 250 -2.19 -7.60 -18.77
CA ALA A 250 -2.27 -6.33 -18.06
C ALA A 250 -2.60 -5.15 -19.00
N ILE A 251 -2.05 -5.14 -20.21
CA ILE A 251 -2.31 -4.05 -21.18
C ILE A 251 -3.79 -4.00 -21.58
N PRO A 252 -4.40 -5.08 -22.14
CA PRO A 252 -5.81 -5.04 -22.52
C PRO A 252 -6.73 -4.88 -21.31
N LEU A 253 -6.39 -5.42 -20.13
CA LEU A 253 -7.14 -5.16 -18.89
C LEU A 253 -7.23 -3.68 -18.59
N TRP A 254 -6.11 -2.95 -18.58
CA TRP A 254 -6.12 -1.52 -18.24
C TRP A 254 -6.85 -0.67 -19.29
N GLU A 255 -6.83 -1.09 -20.57
CA GLU A 255 -7.68 -0.49 -21.60
C GLU A 255 -9.18 -0.74 -21.35
N ARG A 256 -9.57 -1.95 -20.93
CA ARG A 256 -10.97 -2.27 -20.54
C ARG A 256 -11.39 -1.45 -19.32
N MET A 257 -10.54 -1.35 -18.31
CA MET A 257 -10.76 -0.52 -17.13
C MET A 257 -10.99 0.95 -17.52
N GLY A 258 -10.12 1.54 -18.34
CA GLY A 258 -10.30 2.92 -18.82
C GLY A 258 -11.64 3.15 -19.54
N LYS A 259 -12.13 2.15 -20.31
CA LYS A 259 -13.45 2.22 -20.96
C LYS A 259 -14.60 2.07 -19.95
N ALA A 260 -14.48 1.21 -18.95
CA ALA A 260 -15.50 1.03 -17.91
C ALA A 260 -15.72 2.32 -17.09
N GLY A 261 -14.63 3.03 -16.75
CA GLY A 261 -14.69 4.30 -16.02
C GLY A 261 -15.38 5.46 -16.75
N SER A 262 -15.56 5.34 -18.08
CA SER A 262 -16.28 6.34 -18.87
C SER A 262 -17.81 6.22 -18.80
N LYS A 263 -18.33 5.08 -18.31
CA LYS A 263 -19.77 4.77 -18.29
C LYS A 263 -20.40 4.82 -16.88
N ALA A 264 -19.58 4.75 -15.84
CA ALA A 264 -19.89 5.03 -14.44
C ALA A 264 -18.55 5.32 -13.73
N PRO A 265 -18.50 6.10 -12.64
CA PRO A 265 -17.29 6.15 -11.82
C PRO A 265 -17.09 4.76 -11.20
N ALA A 266 -16.27 3.93 -11.85
CA ALA A 266 -15.82 2.68 -11.26
C ALA A 266 -15.03 3.05 -10.01
N GLU A 267 -15.47 2.59 -8.83
CA GLU A 267 -14.81 2.91 -7.56
C GLU A 267 -13.32 2.56 -7.62
N PHE A 268 -12.99 1.43 -8.25
CA PHE A 268 -11.61 1.04 -8.52
C PHE A 268 -10.81 2.09 -9.29
N LEU A 269 -11.39 2.80 -10.26
CA LEU A 269 -10.68 3.87 -11.00
C LEU A 269 -10.65 5.20 -10.25
N SER A 270 -11.63 5.43 -9.36
CA SER A 270 -11.61 6.56 -8.43
C SER A 270 -10.45 6.42 -7.44
N THR A 271 -10.16 5.20 -6.99
CA THR A 271 -9.04 4.89 -6.08
C THR A 271 -7.73 4.60 -6.82
N HIS A 272 -7.79 4.09 -8.07
CA HIS A 272 -6.64 3.65 -8.90
C HIS A 272 -6.72 4.17 -10.36
N PRO A 273 -6.56 5.48 -10.61
CA PRO A 273 -6.75 6.06 -11.94
C PRO A 273 -5.75 5.52 -12.97
N THR A 274 -6.25 5.14 -14.16
CA THR A 274 -5.41 4.70 -15.29
C THR A 274 -4.81 5.88 -16.04
N SER A 275 -3.61 5.70 -16.60
CA SER A 275 -2.96 6.71 -17.47
C SER A 275 -2.16 6.04 -18.58
N GLU A 276 -1.91 6.75 -19.69
CA GLU A 276 -0.98 6.29 -20.73
C GLU A 276 0.42 5.97 -20.16
N THR A 277 0.82 6.69 -19.12
CA THR A 277 2.06 6.44 -18.36
C THR A 277 2.08 5.04 -17.76
N ARG A 278 0.95 4.56 -17.18
CA ARG A 278 0.82 3.22 -16.59
C ARG A 278 1.09 2.14 -17.64
N ILE A 279 0.47 2.23 -18.81
CA ILE A 279 0.69 1.25 -19.90
C ILE A 279 2.16 1.22 -20.32
N LYS A 280 2.79 2.40 -20.47
CA LYS A 280 4.21 2.49 -20.83
C LYS A 280 5.13 1.88 -19.76
N GLN A 281 4.81 2.07 -18.48
CA GLN A 281 5.56 1.46 -17.38
C GLN A 281 5.43 -0.06 -17.39
N ILE A 282 4.21 -0.59 -17.54
CA ILE A 282 3.95 -2.03 -17.64
C ILE A 282 4.74 -2.65 -18.80
N GLN A 283 4.75 -1.99 -19.96
CA GLN A 283 5.58 -2.43 -21.10
C GLN A 283 7.07 -2.48 -20.75
N GLY A 284 7.57 -1.52 -19.97
CA GLY A 284 8.94 -1.50 -19.49
C GLY A 284 9.28 -2.62 -18.49
N TRP A 285 8.31 -3.06 -17.69
CA TRP A 285 8.48 -4.15 -16.73
C TRP A 285 8.20 -5.54 -17.32
N MET A 286 7.53 -5.59 -18.47
CA MET A 286 7.13 -6.83 -19.13
C MET A 286 8.27 -7.84 -19.31
N PRO A 287 9.50 -7.46 -19.71
CA PRO A 287 10.59 -8.42 -19.82
C PRO A 287 10.89 -9.16 -18.51
N LYS A 288 10.89 -8.45 -17.37
CA LYS A 288 11.10 -9.07 -16.05
C LYS A 288 9.89 -9.89 -15.61
N ALA A 289 8.67 -9.41 -15.90
CA ALA A 289 7.45 -10.17 -15.62
C ALA A 289 7.42 -11.50 -16.39
N MET A 290 7.81 -11.50 -17.67
CA MET A 290 7.91 -12.73 -18.47
C MET A 290 8.92 -13.73 -17.88
N MET A 291 10.01 -13.27 -17.26
CA MET A 291 10.92 -14.18 -16.56
C MET A 291 10.25 -14.91 -15.39
N TYR A 292 9.42 -14.23 -14.60
CA TYR A 292 8.63 -14.88 -13.54
C TYR A 292 7.61 -15.86 -14.12
N TYR A 293 6.92 -15.46 -15.19
CA TYR A 293 5.94 -16.28 -15.87
C TYR A 293 6.55 -17.57 -16.43
N ASP A 294 7.62 -17.47 -17.22
CA ASP A 294 8.29 -18.62 -17.83
C ASP A 294 8.82 -19.60 -16.77
N ASN A 295 9.35 -19.08 -15.66
CA ASN A 295 9.81 -19.90 -14.54
C ASN A 295 8.65 -20.63 -13.85
N SER A 296 7.51 -19.96 -13.64
CA SER A 296 6.34 -20.57 -13.02
C SER A 296 5.74 -21.69 -13.89
N VAL A 297 5.62 -21.45 -15.20
CA VAL A 297 5.15 -22.44 -16.18
C VAL A 297 6.09 -23.65 -16.23
N ALA A 298 7.41 -23.42 -16.22
CA ALA A 298 8.38 -24.51 -16.18
C ALA A 298 8.27 -25.34 -14.89
N HIS A 299 7.99 -24.70 -13.75
CA HIS A 299 7.81 -25.38 -12.47
C HIS A 299 6.54 -26.23 -12.43
N GLU A 300 5.41 -25.70 -12.92
CA GLU A 300 4.15 -26.45 -13.03
C GLU A 300 4.30 -27.65 -13.98
N ALA A 301 4.97 -27.47 -15.11
CA ALA A 301 5.25 -28.54 -16.06
C ALA A 301 6.11 -29.66 -15.45
N ALA A 302 7.09 -29.31 -14.60
CA ALA A 302 7.94 -30.28 -13.91
C ALA A 302 7.23 -31.06 -12.79
N GLN A 303 6.10 -30.55 -12.29
CA GLN A 303 5.32 -31.17 -11.21
C GLN A 303 4.11 -31.97 -11.70
N SER A 304 3.71 -31.81 -12.96
CA SER A 304 2.69 -32.67 -13.57
C SER A 304 3.26 -34.09 -13.75
N PRO A 305 2.64 -35.14 -13.17
CA PRO A 305 3.07 -36.49 -13.39
C PRO A 305 3.00 -36.81 -14.89
N SER A 306 4.08 -37.39 -15.43
CA SER A 306 4.07 -37.96 -16.77
C SER A 306 2.99 -39.04 -16.83
N ASN A 307 1.87 -38.74 -17.50
CA ASN A 307 0.83 -39.71 -17.82
C ASN A 307 1.38 -40.81 -18.74
#